data_AF-A0A0B5QGP1-F1
#
_entry.id   AF-A0A0B5QGP1-F1
#
_cell.length_a   1.000
_cell.length_b   1.000
_cell.length_c   1.000
_cell.angle_alpha   90.00
_cell.angle_beta   90.00
_cell.angle_gamma   90.00
#
_symmetry.space_group_name_H-M   'P 1'
#
loop_
_entity.id
_entity.type
_entity.pdbx_description
1 polymer ?
#
loop_
_entity_poly.entity_id
_entity_poly.type
_entity_poly.pdbx_seq_one_letter_code
_entity_poly.pdbx_strand_id
1 'polypeptide(L)'
;MPELKCSKVIYIQNVLDSSDYLYEKYGQIYDFSIGGLIRHDYINNADNGHIETSDNMLINYFNNEIYRQVDFVQSYESKNLADIIPFNMPNKIQISFVNNTQHIKKTCEKLGNYAHNDSKNLTEYKRKYFEKVKKLVYIIVDITENLSLDSKQKWYVILANNLLINSLKEIALSPVVSDDREDELFCFFKAYEASNKSDDILSFCDSFFTQVEKELASKKSLYTEWITPYKEFIDWLNRNYEEINFDFSQVNMNLLNNSYFLVDINDANRKLFGEFFDLYRRTCKQFYYLNFSWGLSSGENNLLSLYSRLFSTLKIKTDGSRGDEVINNFSTGEIKCNNILLLIDEADLSYHPEWQRNFIYSLLRFLSSVFYNCNVQVILTTHSPIILSDVPRSSVTYLKQGKNDSDNLHMETFGQNIYTLFNDAFFLKESKNKFVMGKFAEKK
;
A
#
# COMPACT_ATOMS: atom_id res chain seq x y z
N MET A 1 -0.06 -27.47 22.48
CA MET A 1 -0.16 -27.19 21.02
C MET A 1 0.97 -26.25 20.56
N PRO A 2 2.23 -26.69 20.53
CA PRO A 2 3.34 -25.88 19.99
C PRO A 2 3.25 -25.69 18.47
N GLU A 3 2.76 -26.71 17.74
CA GLU A 3 2.67 -26.69 16.28
C GLU A 3 1.76 -25.58 15.74
N LEU A 4 0.64 -25.29 16.42
CA LEU A 4 -0.26 -24.19 16.04
C LEU A 4 0.40 -22.81 16.15
N LYS A 5 1.42 -22.65 17.01
CA LYS A 5 2.14 -21.37 17.13
C LYS A 5 3.05 -21.10 15.93
N CYS A 6 3.48 -22.15 15.23
CA CYS A 6 4.30 -22.05 14.02
C CYS A 6 3.46 -22.20 12.73
N SER A 7 2.13 -22.10 12.84
CA SER A 7 1.20 -22.12 11.71
C SER A 7 0.57 -20.74 11.52
N LYS A 8 0.36 -20.35 10.26
CA LYS A 8 -0.35 -19.11 9.89
C LYS A 8 -1.56 -19.45 9.03
N VAL A 9 -2.69 -18.81 9.30
CA VAL A 9 -3.85 -18.85 8.41
C VAL A 9 -3.85 -17.59 7.56
N ILE A 10 -4.09 -17.74 6.26
CA ILE A 10 -4.32 -16.64 5.33
C ILE A 10 -5.71 -16.86 4.74
N TYR A 11 -6.60 -15.88 4.86
CA TYR A 11 -7.96 -15.91 4.33
C TYR A 11 -8.13 -14.84 3.27
N ILE A 12 -8.65 -15.21 2.09
CA ILE A 12 -8.85 -14.29 0.97
C ILE A 12 -10.29 -14.41 0.49
N GLN A 13 -10.98 -13.27 0.35
CA GLN A 13 -12.30 -13.19 -0.26
C GLN A 13 -12.45 -11.86 -0.99
N ASN A 14 -12.79 -11.92 -2.28
CA ASN A 14 -12.91 -10.74 -3.15
C ASN A 14 -14.37 -10.22 -3.27
N VAL A 15 -15.28 -10.75 -2.47
CA VAL A 15 -16.65 -10.24 -2.33
C VAL A 15 -16.77 -9.57 -0.97
N LEU A 16 -17.29 -8.33 -0.97
CA LEU A 16 -17.63 -7.65 0.26
C LEU A 16 -18.86 -8.32 0.89
N ASP A 17 -18.63 -9.10 1.94
CA ASP A 17 -19.69 -9.68 2.77
C ASP A 17 -19.88 -8.87 4.06
N SER A 18 -21.13 -8.84 4.53
CA SER A 18 -21.51 -8.11 5.75
C SER A 18 -20.88 -8.70 7.02
N SER A 19 -20.77 -10.03 7.10
CA SER A 19 -20.17 -10.70 8.25
C SER A 19 -18.67 -10.47 8.26
N ASP A 20 -18.03 -10.60 7.09
CA ASP A 20 -16.61 -10.27 6.92
C ASP A 20 -16.29 -8.81 7.25
N TYR A 21 -17.22 -7.89 7.03
CA TYR A 21 -17.06 -6.47 7.35
C TYR A 21 -17.43 -6.10 8.80
N LEU A 22 -18.32 -6.83 9.46
CA LEU A 22 -18.71 -6.57 10.85
C LEU A 22 -17.84 -7.28 11.89
N TYR A 23 -17.35 -8.48 11.57
CA TYR A 23 -16.66 -9.34 12.53
C TYR A 23 -15.19 -9.52 12.18
N GLU A 24 -14.33 -9.28 13.18
CA GLU A 24 -12.91 -9.58 13.10
C GLU A 24 -12.67 -11.08 13.28
N LYS A 25 -11.77 -11.64 12.47
CA LYS A 25 -11.34 -13.03 12.60
C LYS A 25 -10.29 -13.11 13.72
N TYR A 26 -10.62 -13.80 14.81
CA TYR A 26 -9.71 -13.92 15.95
C TYR A 26 -8.52 -14.84 15.68
N GLY A 27 -7.36 -14.47 16.24
CA GLY A 27 -6.16 -15.30 16.24
C GLY A 27 -5.06 -14.75 15.33
N GLN A 28 -4.07 -15.59 15.03
CA GLN A 28 -2.95 -15.23 14.17
C GLN A 28 -3.32 -15.49 12.69
N ILE A 29 -4.15 -14.62 12.13
CA ILE A 29 -4.68 -14.74 10.77
C ILE A 29 -4.35 -13.48 9.95
N TYR A 30 -3.96 -13.67 8.70
CA TYR A 30 -4.01 -12.61 7.70
C TYR A 30 -5.39 -12.64 7.05
N ASP A 31 -6.28 -11.74 7.47
CA ASP A 31 -7.61 -11.58 6.88
C ASP A 31 -7.55 -10.60 5.71
N PHE A 32 -7.43 -11.16 4.51
CA PHE A 32 -7.47 -10.44 3.23
C PHE A 32 -8.85 -10.50 2.56
N SER A 33 -9.92 -10.75 3.32
CA SER A 33 -11.26 -10.40 2.85
C SER A 33 -11.37 -8.89 2.63
N ILE A 34 -12.22 -8.44 1.70
CA ILE A 34 -12.44 -7.00 1.49
C ILE A 34 -12.88 -6.32 2.80
N GLY A 35 -13.80 -6.95 3.56
CA GLY A 35 -14.26 -6.42 4.85
C GLY A 35 -13.13 -6.33 5.88
N GLY A 36 -12.29 -7.36 5.98
CA GLY A 36 -11.11 -7.39 6.84
C GLY A 36 -10.09 -6.32 6.49
N LEU A 37 -9.74 -6.19 5.21
CA LEU A 37 -8.80 -5.17 4.71
C LEU A 37 -9.29 -3.75 5.01
N ILE A 38 -10.56 -3.46 4.71
CA ILE A 38 -11.15 -2.14 4.98
C ILE A 38 -10.99 -1.75 6.46
N ARG A 39 -11.29 -2.67 7.38
CA ARG A 39 -11.15 -2.41 8.82
C ARG A 39 -9.69 -2.33 9.27
N HIS A 40 -8.89 -3.35 8.94
CA HIS A 40 -7.53 -3.49 9.44
C HIS A 40 -6.64 -2.36 8.92
N ASP A 41 -6.73 -2.03 7.63
CA ASP A 41 -5.97 -0.93 7.05
C ASP A 41 -6.38 0.41 7.69
N TYR A 42 -7.66 0.59 8.01
CA TYR A 42 -8.14 1.82 8.65
C TYR A 42 -7.68 1.94 10.10
N ILE A 43 -7.87 0.90 10.92
CA ILE A 43 -7.43 0.90 12.32
C ILE A 43 -5.91 1.09 12.39
N ASN A 44 -5.15 0.33 11.60
CA ASN A 44 -3.69 0.45 11.59
C ASN A 44 -3.23 1.86 11.16
N ASN A 45 -3.85 2.45 10.14
CA ASN A 45 -3.46 3.79 9.69
C ASN A 45 -3.93 4.89 10.65
N ALA A 46 -5.06 4.72 11.33
CA ALA A 46 -5.53 5.65 12.36
C ALA A 46 -4.63 5.60 13.60
N ASP A 47 -4.27 4.40 14.05
CA ASP A 47 -3.39 4.19 15.21
C ASP A 47 -1.97 4.72 14.95
N ASN A 48 -1.47 4.58 13.72
CA ASN A 48 -0.19 5.16 13.29
C ASN A 48 -0.30 6.66 12.93
N GLY A 49 -1.48 7.27 13.02
CA GLY A 49 -1.70 8.69 12.76
C GLY A 49 -1.59 9.12 11.29
N HIS A 50 -1.59 8.16 10.35
CA HIS A 50 -1.59 8.37 8.90
C HIS A 50 -2.90 8.97 8.39
N ILE A 51 -4.01 8.62 9.03
CA ILE A 51 -5.35 9.12 8.74
C ILE A 51 -6.03 9.57 10.03
N GLU A 52 -7.02 10.44 9.90
CA GLU A 52 -7.91 10.82 11.00
C GLU A 52 -9.11 9.87 11.09
N THR A 53 -9.72 9.81 12.28
CA THR A 53 -10.93 9.01 12.49
C THR A 53 -12.12 9.48 11.62
N SER A 54 -12.09 10.72 11.12
CA SER A 54 -13.10 11.23 10.18
C SER A 54 -12.84 10.86 8.73
N ASP A 55 -11.66 10.31 8.41
CA ASP A 55 -11.28 10.03 7.03
C ASP A 55 -12.06 8.84 6.46
N ASN A 56 -12.21 8.85 5.14
CA ASN A 56 -12.99 7.84 4.45
C ASN A 56 -12.25 6.50 4.43
N MET A 57 -12.79 5.55 5.19
CA MET A 57 -12.26 4.19 5.33
C MET A 57 -12.15 3.42 3.99
N LEU A 58 -13.05 3.66 3.02
CA LEU A 58 -12.98 3.04 1.69
C LEU A 58 -11.83 3.60 0.86
N ILE A 59 -11.64 4.93 0.89
CA ILE A 59 -10.51 5.57 0.21
C ILE A 59 -9.20 5.05 0.80
N ASN A 60 -9.13 4.94 2.14
CA ASN A 60 -7.97 4.35 2.80
C ASN A 60 -7.71 2.91 2.31
N TYR A 61 -8.72 2.05 2.26
CA TYR A 61 -8.59 0.70 1.70
C TYR A 61 -7.98 0.71 0.29
N PHE A 62 -8.54 1.50 -0.63
CA PHE A 62 -8.03 1.55 -2.01
C PHE A 62 -6.56 1.98 -2.06
N ASN A 63 -6.16 2.95 -1.25
CA ASN A 63 -4.77 3.39 -1.18
C ASN A 63 -3.83 2.27 -0.68
N ASN A 64 -4.20 1.58 0.41
CA ASN A 64 -3.40 0.47 0.95
C ASN A 64 -3.32 -0.71 -0.01
N GLU A 65 -4.38 -0.94 -0.76
CA GLU A 65 -4.39 -1.96 -1.79
C GLU A 65 -3.38 -1.66 -2.89
N ILE A 66 -3.37 -0.43 -3.41
CA ILE A 66 -2.37 -0.03 -4.40
C ILE A 66 -0.96 -0.07 -3.81
N TYR A 67 -0.74 0.31 -2.54
CA TYR A 67 0.58 0.18 -1.91
C TYR A 67 1.11 -1.24 -1.90
N ARG A 68 0.27 -2.22 -1.56
CA ARG A 68 0.64 -3.64 -1.63
C ARG A 68 1.00 -4.04 -3.06
N GLN A 69 0.24 -3.57 -4.05
CA GLN A 69 0.51 -3.84 -5.45
C GLN A 69 1.84 -3.23 -5.93
N VAL A 70 2.14 -1.98 -5.57
CA VAL A 70 3.42 -1.34 -5.93
C VAL A 70 4.60 -2.04 -5.25
N ASP A 71 4.50 -2.37 -3.96
CA ASP A 71 5.51 -3.16 -3.23
C ASP A 71 5.81 -4.49 -3.93
N PHE A 72 4.75 -5.17 -4.41
CA PHE A 72 4.89 -6.39 -5.19
C PHE A 72 5.51 -6.17 -6.57
N VAL A 73 5.04 -5.19 -7.35
CA VAL A 73 5.55 -4.89 -8.71
C VAL A 73 6.99 -4.39 -8.70
N GLN A 74 7.47 -3.77 -7.62
CA GLN A 74 8.89 -3.44 -7.48
C GLN A 74 9.74 -4.67 -7.10
N SER A 75 9.15 -5.62 -6.37
CA SER A 75 9.89 -6.76 -5.84
C SER A 75 9.88 -8.01 -6.75
N TYR A 76 8.91 -8.16 -7.65
CA TYR A 76 8.64 -9.44 -8.33
C TYR A 76 9.78 -9.93 -9.25
N GLU A 77 10.54 -9.03 -9.89
CA GLU A 77 11.64 -9.42 -10.78
C GLU A 77 12.86 -9.93 -10.02
N SER A 78 13.19 -9.30 -8.89
CA SER A 78 14.27 -9.79 -8.01
C SER A 78 14.03 -11.21 -7.49
N LYS A 79 12.77 -11.66 -7.57
CA LYS A 79 12.30 -12.98 -7.16
C LYS A 79 12.03 -13.95 -8.33
N ASN A 80 12.39 -13.59 -9.57
CA ASN A 80 12.16 -14.39 -10.78
C ASN A 80 10.68 -14.78 -11.00
N LEU A 81 9.74 -13.88 -10.70
CA LEU A 81 8.29 -14.16 -10.77
C LEU A 81 7.65 -13.82 -12.13
N ALA A 82 8.40 -13.26 -13.08
CA ALA A 82 7.88 -12.81 -14.37
C ALA A 82 7.18 -13.94 -15.15
N ASP A 83 7.75 -15.16 -15.14
CA ASP A 83 7.21 -16.32 -15.86
C ASP A 83 6.13 -17.10 -15.10
N ILE A 84 5.74 -16.63 -13.90
CA ILE A 84 4.78 -17.33 -13.03
C ILE A 84 3.37 -16.75 -13.18
N ILE A 85 3.27 -15.46 -13.47
CA ILE A 85 2.04 -14.69 -13.33
C ILE A 85 1.25 -14.74 -14.66
N PRO A 86 -0.06 -15.06 -14.63
CA PRO A 86 -0.82 -15.38 -15.85
C PRO A 86 -1.28 -14.14 -16.64
N PHE A 87 -0.74 -12.96 -16.33
CA PHE A 87 -1.08 -11.69 -16.94
C PHE A 87 0.15 -10.79 -17.02
N ASN A 88 0.12 -9.82 -17.94
CA ASN A 88 1.21 -8.87 -18.09
C ASN A 88 1.22 -7.87 -16.93
N MET A 89 2.39 -7.63 -16.35
CA MET A 89 2.52 -6.61 -15.31
C MET A 89 2.18 -5.23 -15.84
N PRO A 90 1.58 -4.36 -14.99
CA PRO A 90 1.32 -2.99 -15.38
C PRO A 90 2.65 -2.29 -15.69
N ASN A 91 2.72 -1.72 -16.89
CA ASN A 91 3.92 -1.02 -17.39
C ASN A 91 3.82 0.50 -17.24
N LYS A 92 2.75 1.01 -16.64
CA LYS A 92 2.53 2.43 -16.44
C LYS A 92 1.78 2.67 -15.14
N ILE A 93 2.23 3.65 -14.37
CA ILE A 93 1.60 4.06 -13.12
C ILE A 93 1.32 5.56 -13.13
N GLN A 94 0.12 5.92 -12.71
CA GLN A 94 -0.28 7.28 -12.46
C GLN A 94 -0.11 7.60 -10.98
N ILE A 95 0.55 8.73 -10.69
CA ILE A 95 0.83 9.16 -9.33
C ILE A 95 0.27 10.57 -9.15
N SER A 96 -0.66 10.74 -8.22
CA SER A 96 -1.26 12.03 -7.88
C SER A 96 -0.93 12.46 -6.46
N PHE A 97 -1.03 13.75 -6.19
CA PHE A 97 -0.80 14.26 -4.84
C PHE A 97 -2.05 14.16 -3.98
N VAL A 98 -1.91 13.70 -2.74
CA VAL A 98 -3.01 13.67 -1.78
C VAL A 98 -3.31 15.10 -1.32
N ASN A 99 -4.59 15.48 -1.30
CA ASN A 99 -4.99 16.77 -0.76
C ASN A 99 -4.97 16.77 0.77
N ASN A 100 -3.81 17.11 1.32
CA ASN A 100 -3.58 17.19 2.76
C ASN A 100 -3.83 18.58 3.37
N THR A 101 -4.54 19.48 2.67
CA THR A 101 -4.73 20.88 3.10
C THR A 101 -5.29 20.98 4.53
N GLN A 102 -6.23 20.10 4.90
CA GLN A 102 -6.80 20.06 6.25
C GLN A 102 -5.78 19.59 7.30
N HIS A 103 -5.00 18.54 7.01
CA HIS A 103 -3.93 18.08 7.90
C HIS A 103 -2.84 19.13 8.08
N ILE A 104 -2.48 19.85 7.03
CA ILE A 104 -1.52 20.96 7.08
C ILE A 104 -2.05 22.07 7.99
N LYS A 105 -3.30 22.48 7.80
CA LYS A 105 -3.93 23.51 8.65
C LYS A 105 -3.95 23.10 10.13
N LYS A 106 -4.34 21.86 10.43
CA LYS A 106 -4.34 21.32 11.80
C LYS A 106 -2.92 21.22 12.38
N THR A 107 -1.93 20.89 11.56
CA THR A 107 -0.51 20.88 11.94
C THR A 107 -0.06 22.28 12.36
N CYS A 108 -0.39 23.31 11.56
CA CYS A 108 -0.15 24.71 11.92
C CYS A 108 -0.85 25.10 13.23
N GLU A 109 -2.11 24.70 13.43
CA GLU A 109 -2.86 24.99 14.66
C GLU A 109 -2.22 24.32 15.89
N LYS A 110 -1.84 23.03 15.78
CA LYS A 110 -1.16 22.30 16.86
C LYS A 110 0.19 22.93 17.20
N LEU A 111 1.02 23.24 16.19
CA LEU A 111 2.31 23.89 16.40
C LEU A 111 2.15 25.31 16.99
N GLY A 112 1.10 26.03 16.59
CA GLY A 112 0.75 27.33 17.17
C GLY A 112 0.31 27.25 18.64
N ASN A 113 -0.28 26.14 19.06
CA ASN A 113 -0.72 25.92 20.44
C ASN A 113 0.43 25.70 21.42
N TYR A 114 1.62 25.23 21.00
CA TYR A 114 2.79 25.13 21.89
C TYR A 114 3.17 26.49 22.49
N ALA A 115 2.87 27.60 21.80
CA ALA A 115 3.04 28.96 22.34
C ALA A 115 2.14 29.31 23.55
N HIS A 116 1.33 28.38 24.08
CA HIS A 116 0.46 28.62 25.24
C HIS A 116 1.09 28.35 26.61
N ASN A 117 2.15 27.54 26.73
CA ASN A 117 2.48 26.96 28.04
C ASN A 117 3.42 27.75 28.96
N ASP A 118 4.02 28.89 28.58
CA ASP A 118 4.94 29.55 29.54
C ASP A 118 5.15 31.08 29.43
N SER A 119 4.09 31.89 29.42
CA SER A 119 4.27 33.34 29.64
C SER A 119 3.00 34.08 30.08
N LYS A 120 3.09 34.88 31.15
CA LYS A 120 2.01 35.80 31.56
C LYS A 120 1.89 37.05 30.68
N ASN A 121 2.74 37.22 29.65
CA ASN A 121 2.80 38.40 28.76
C ASN A 121 2.82 37.97 27.28
N LEU A 122 1.66 37.63 26.69
CA LEU A 122 1.61 36.75 25.52
C LEU A 122 0.94 37.24 24.22
N THR A 123 0.43 38.47 24.03
CA THR A 123 -0.29 38.77 22.76
C THR A 123 0.62 38.98 21.54
N GLU A 124 1.69 39.77 21.66
CA GLU A 124 2.56 40.09 20.52
C GLU A 124 3.57 38.95 20.22
N TYR A 125 4.13 38.33 21.26
CA TYR A 125 4.99 37.16 21.11
C TYR A 125 4.24 35.97 20.47
N LYS A 126 3.00 35.66 20.90
CA LYS A 126 2.17 34.61 20.27
C LYS A 126 1.91 34.88 18.81
N ARG A 127 1.52 36.11 18.46
CA ARG A 127 1.25 36.48 17.07
C ARG A 127 2.50 36.29 16.21
N LYS A 128 3.66 36.75 16.68
CA LYS A 128 4.93 36.60 15.98
C LYS A 128 5.34 35.14 15.82
N TYR A 129 5.10 34.30 16.84
CA TYR A 129 5.39 32.86 16.79
C TYR A 129 4.48 32.12 15.80
N PHE A 130 3.17 32.38 15.84
CA PHE A 130 2.22 31.80 14.89
C PHE A 130 2.55 32.19 13.44
N GLU A 131 2.92 33.45 13.20
CA GLU A 131 3.40 33.89 11.88
C GLU A 131 4.68 33.17 11.46
N LYS A 132 5.61 32.88 12.38
CA LYS A 132 6.80 32.06 12.08
C LYS A 132 6.43 30.63 11.70
N VAL A 133 5.53 29.97 12.45
CA VAL A 133 5.05 28.61 12.14
C VAL A 133 4.40 28.58 10.76
N LYS A 134 3.52 29.53 10.47
CA LYS A 134 2.84 29.61 9.18
C LYS A 134 3.84 29.78 8.03
N LYS A 135 4.80 30.71 8.17
CA LYS A 135 5.86 30.88 7.18
C LYS A 135 6.68 29.61 6.96
N LEU A 136 7.02 28.89 8.03
CA LEU A 136 7.78 27.65 7.92
C LEU A 136 6.99 26.56 7.17
N VAL A 137 5.71 26.39 7.45
CA VAL A 137 4.88 25.35 6.81
C VAL A 137 4.62 25.63 5.33
N TYR A 138 4.51 26.91 4.94
CA TYR A 138 4.25 27.32 3.56
C TYR A 138 5.51 27.76 2.80
N ILE A 139 6.69 27.65 3.40
CA ILE A 139 7.93 28.24 2.89
C ILE A 139 8.27 27.87 1.45
N ILE A 140 8.17 26.59 1.09
CA ILE A 140 8.51 26.10 -0.25
C ILE A 140 7.52 26.64 -1.29
N VAL A 141 6.25 26.79 -0.90
CA VAL A 141 5.21 27.39 -1.74
C VAL A 141 5.43 28.91 -1.86
N ASP A 142 5.69 29.61 -0.75
CA ASP A 142 5.90 31.06 -0.72
C ASP A 142 7.13 31.49 -1.53
N ILE A 143 8.24 30.74 -1.46
CA ILE A 143 9.45 30.99 -2.26
C ILE A 143 9.15 30.89 -3.76
N THR A 144 8.22 30.03 -4.14
CA THR A 144 7.97 29.66 -5.54
C THR A 144 6.76 30.35 -6.15
N GLU A 145 5.93 31.02 -5.34
CA GLU A 145 4.70 31.71 -5.77
C GLU A 145 4.95 32.78 -6.86
N ASN A 146 6.14 33.41 -6.84
CA ASN A 146 6.52 34.45 -7.80
C ASN A 146 7.40 33.94 -8.95
N LEU A 147 7.68 32.63 -9.03
CA LEU A 147 8.53 32.04 -10.04
C LEU A 147 7.71 31.41 -11.17
N SER A 148 8.14 31.63 -12.42
CA SER A 148 7.57 30.92 -13.56
C SER A 148 8.17 29.51 -13.64
N LEU A 149 7.53 28.56 -12.95
CA LEU A 149 7.98 27.17 -12.92
C LEU A 149 7.42 26.33 -14.06
N ASP A 150 8.26 25.48 -14.65
CA ASP A 150 7.82 24.39 -15.53
C ASP A 150 7.12 23.27 -14.72
N SER A 151 6.55 22.29 -15.41
CA SER A 151 5.78 21.23 -14.75
C SER A 151 6.62 20.30 -13.86
N LYS A 152 7.90 20.08 -14.19
CA LYS A 152 8.82 19.24 -13.42
C LYS A 152 9.29 19.96 -12.16
N GLN A 153 9.59 21.26 -12.28
CA GLN A 153 9.88 22.13 -11.15
C GLN A 153 8.67 22.21 -10.19
N LYS A 154 7.44 22.34 -10.70
CA LYS A 154 6.23 22.28 -9.88
C LYS A 154 6.10 20.96 -9.14
N TRP A 155 6.33 19.83 -9.81
CA TRP A 155 6.32 18.52 -9.18
C TRP A 155 7.33 18.44 -8.02
N TYR A 156 8.57 18.89 -8.25
CA TYR A 156 9.61 18.93 -7.24
C TYR A 156 9.19 19.74 -6.02
N VAL A 157 8.64 20.95 -6.24
CA VAL A 157 8.17 21.86 -5.19
C VAL A 157 7.07 21.23 -4.34
N ILE A 158 6.07 20.61 -4.97
CA ILE A 158 4.98 19.93 -4.23
C ILE A 158 5.56 18.79 -3.38
N LEU A 159 6.47 18.00 -3.96
CA LEU A 159 7.07 16.87 -3.28
C LEU A 159 7.91 17.32 -2.07
N ALA A 160 8.81 18.29 -2.27
CA ALA A 160 9.65 18.85 -1.21
C ALA A 160 8.81 19.47 -0.08
N ASN A 161 7.71 20.14 -0.42
CA ASN A 161 6.79 20.68 0.59
C ASN A 161 6.14 19.57 1.43
N ASN A 162 5.71 18.46 0.81
CA ASN A 162 5.17 17.33 1.55
C ASN A 162 6.23 16.65 2.44
N LEU A 163 7.49 16.58 2.01
CA LEU A 163 8.60 16.08 2.82
C LEU A 163 8.84 16.98 4.04
N LEU A 164 8.84 18.30 3.84
CA LEU A 164 8.96 19.26 4.93
C LEU A 164 7.86 19.06 5.97
N ILE A 165 6.60 19.01 5.53
CA ILE A 165 5.45 18.88 6.44
C ILE A 165 5.49 17.54 7.20
N ASN A 166 5.80 16.43 6.52
CA ASN A 166 5.94 15.13 7.18
C ASN A 166 7.08 15.14 8.20
N SER A 167 8.26 15.70 7.85
CA SER A 167 9.39 15.80 8.77
C SER A 167 9.08 16.65 10.00
N LEU A 168 8.36 17.77 9.82
CA LEU A 168 7.88 18.60 10.92
C LEU A 168 6.92 17.82 11.82
N LYS A 169 5.98 17.08 11.25
CA LYS A 169 5.03 16.28 12.02
C LYS A 169 5.71 15.10 12.72
N GLU A 170 6.73 14.50 12.14
CA GLU A 170 7.45 13.36 12.73
C GLU A 170 8.38 13.81 13.85
N ILE A 171 9.07 14.93 13.68
CA ILE A 171 10.14 15.38 14.57
C ILE A 171 9.66 16.42 15.57
N ALA A 172 8.92 17.44 15.12
CA ALA A 172 8.55 18.60 15.92
C ALA A 172 7.12 18.53 16.50
N LEU A 173 6.34 17.49 16.19
CA LEU A 173 5.07 17.21 16.84
C LEU A 173 5.14 15.90 17.61
N SER A 174 4.78 15.94 18.89
CA SER A 174 4.58 14.71 19.64
C SER A 174 3.19 14.11 19.34
N PRO A 175 3.10 12.79 19.12
CA PRO A 175 1.81 12.09 19.08
C PRO A 175 1.13 12.06 20.47
N VAL A 176 1.89 12.27 21.55
CA VAL A 176 1.40 12.28 22.94
C VAL A 176 1.50 13.69 23.51
N VAL A 177 0.38 14.21 24.03
CA VAL A 177 0.22 15.61 24.49
C VAL A 177 1.24 16.06 25.55
N SER A 178 1.93 15.14 26.24
CA SER A 178 2.83 15.46 27.35
C SER A 178 4.30 15.69 26.97
N ASP A 179 4.71 15.51 25.70
CA ASP A 179 6.08 15.73 25.23
C ASP A 179 6.11 16.95 24.29
N ASP A 180 6.37 18.14 24.84
CA ASP A 180 6.43 19.39 24.07
C ASP A 180 7.78 19.45 23.32
N ARG A 181 7.77 19.17 22.01
CA ARG A 181 8.98 19.12 21.14
C ARG A 181 9.40 20.49 20.60
N GLU A 182 9.43 21.50 21.48
CA GLU A 182 9.72 22.88 21.12
C GLU A 182 11.17 23.08 20.65
N ASP A 183 12.12 22.37 21.28
CA ASP A 183 13.54 22.42 20.92
C ASP A 183 13.76 21.95 19.47
N GLU A 184 13.12 20.84 19.09
CA GLU A 184 13.10 20.32 17.72
C GLU A 184 12.51 21.33 16.75
N LEU A 185 11.33 21.89 17.07
CA LEU A 185 10.70 22.91 16.23
C LEU A 185 11.59 24.14 16.04
N PHE A 186 12.31 24.55 17.08
CA PHE A 186 13.26 25.66 17.00
C PHE A 186 14.45 25.36 16.09
N CYS A 187 14.86 24.10 15.98
CA CYS A 187 15.88 23.66 15.02
C CYS A 187 15.41 23.94 13.57
N PHE A 188 14.14 23.68 13.24
CA PHE A 188 13.59 24.01 11.92
C PHE A 188 13.55 25.52 11.66
N PHE A 189 13.21 26.34 12.65
CA PHE A 189 13.24 27.80 12.48
C PHE A 189 14.65 28.33 12.22
N LYS A 190 15.65 27.84 12.96
CA LYS A 190 17.04 28.23 12.71
C LYS A 190 17.53 27.77 11.34
N ALA A 191 17.16 26.56 10.93
CA ALA A 191 17.49 26.05 9.61
C ALA A 191 16.93 26.94 8.51
N TYR A 192 15.67 27.37 8.65
CA TYR A 192 15.08 28.36 7.75
C TYR A 192 15.86 29.68 7.71
N GLU A 193 16.14 30.28 8.88
CA GLU A 193 16.85 31.56 8.95
C GLU A 193 18.26 31.48 8.31
N ALA A 194 18.90 30.31 8.34
CA ALA A 194 20.19 30.06 7.70
C ALA A 194 20.11 29.78 6.19
N SER A 195 19.07 29.07 5.72
CA SER A 195 18.95 28.62 4.32
C SER A 195 18.28 29.63 3.38
N ASN A 196 17.58 30.63 3.92
CA ASN A 196 16.82 31.66 3.19
C ASN A 196 17.68 32.63 2.33
N LYS A 197 18.94 32.29 2.04
CA LYS A 197 19.86 33.03 1.16
C LYS A 197 20.13 32.33 -0.17
N SER A 198 19.49 31.19 -0.41
CA SER A 198 19.71 30.39 -1.62
C SER A 198 18.87 30.92 -2.78
N ASP A 199 19.47 31.09 -3.96
CA ASP A 199 18.79 31.64 -5.15
C ASP A 199 17.97 30.60 -5.94
N ASP A 200 18.10 29.32 -5.59
CA ASP A 200 17.46 28.17 -6.25
C ASP A 200 16.77 27.24 -5.24
N ILE A 201 15.65 26.63 -5.65
CA ILE A 201 14.83 25.76 -4.81
C ILE A 201 15.52 24.43 -4.45
N LEU A 202 16.29 23.83 -5.37
CA LEU A 202 16.99 22.58 -5.08
C LEU A 202 18.05 22.80 -4.00
N SER A 203 18.85 23.86 -4.19
CA SER A 203 19.87 24.30 -3.25
C SER A 203 19.27 24.72 -1.90
N PHE A 204 18.11 25.39 -1.92
CA PHE A 204 17.39 25.73 -0.70
C PHE A 204 16.99 24.48 0.09
N CYS A 205 16.37 23.48 -0.57
CA CYS A 205 15.91 22.27 0.10
C CYS A 205 17.10 21.48 0.69
N ASP A 206 18.16 21.29 -0.09
CA ASP A 206 19.39 20.63 0.34
C ASP A 206 20.00 21.26 1.60
N SER A 207 20.20 22.58 1.53
CA SER A 207 20.73 23.40 2.62
C SER A 207 19.83 23.36 3.85
N PHE A 208 18.51 23.43 3.66
CA PHE A 208 17.53 23.40 4.74
C PHE A 208 17.57 22.09 5.52
N PHE A 209 17.41 20.94 4.85
CA PHE A 209 17.37 19.64 5.53
C PHE A 209 18.72 19.30 6.18
N THR A 210 19.84 19.67 5.54
CA THR A 210 21.18 19.54 6.12
C THR A 210 21.34 20.40 7.38
N GLN A 211 20.82 21.63 7.38
CA GLN A 211 20.90 22.49 8.54
C GLN A 211 19.96 22.03 9.67
N VAL A 212 18.79 21.47 9.36
CA VAL A 212 17.91 20.84 10.37
C VAL A 212 18.64 19.72 11.09
N GLU A 213 19.25 18.78 10.35
CA GLU A 213 20.03 17.67 10.92
C GLU A 213 21.16 18.18 11.83
N LYS A 214 21.89 19.20 11.40
CA LYS A 214 22.98 19.81 12.18
C LYS A 214 22.47 20.45 13.47
N GLU A 215 21.36 21.20 13.43
CA GLU A 215 20.79 21.82 14.63
C GLU A 215 20.28 20.76 15.61
N LEU A 216 19.57 19.72 15.12
CA LEU A 216 19.12 18.59 15.94
C LEU A 216 20.28 17.85 16.62
N ALA A 217 21.34 17.56 15.86
CA ALA A 217 22.55 16.93 16.38
C ALA A 217 23.24 17.80 17.45
N SER A 218 23.30 19.12 17.23
CA SER A 218 23.89 20.07 18.20
C SER A 218 23.13 20.08 19.53
N LYS A 219 21.82 19.85 19.47
CA LYS A 219 20.92 19.74 20.62
C LYS A 219 20.90 18.35 21.25
N LYS A 220 21.58 17.36 20.64
CA LYS A 220 21.53 15.95 21.03
C LYS A 220 20.10 15.40 21.06
N SER A 221 19.27 15.85 20.12
CA SER A 221 17.89 15.37 20.01
C SER A 221 17.87 13.88 19.68
N LEU A 222 16.99 13.13 20.36
CA LEU A 222 16.75 11.70 20.09
C LEU A 222 16.15 11.47 18.70
N TYR A 223 15.62 12.52 18.06
CA TYR A 223 14.96 12.48 16.77
C TYR A 223 15.88 12.86 15.61
N THR A 224 17.19 13.02 15.87
CA THR A 224 18.16 13.39 14.82
C THR A 224 18.16 12.37 13.67
N GLU A 225 18.09 11.07 13.96
CA GLU A 225 18.05 10.03 12.90
C GLU A 225 16.74 10.04 12.10
N TRP A 226 15.69 10.71 12.58
CA TRP A 226 14.39 10.75 11.91
C TRP A 226 14.37 11.74 10.75
N ILE A 227 15.29 12.71 10.69
CA ILE A 227 15.40 13.63 9.54
C ILE A 227 16.10 12.96 8.36
N THR A 228 16.92 11.93 8.63
CA THR A 228 17.79 11.31 7.64
C THR A 228 17.04 10.79 6.41
N PRO A 229 15.88 10.09 6.51
CA PRO A 229 15.14 9.68 5.32
C PRO A 229 14.65 10.84 4.44
N TYR A 230 14.27 11.97 5.05
CA TYR A 230 13.80 13.15 4.33
C TYR A 230 14.95 13.83 3.58
N LYS A 231 16.10 13.94 4.23
CA LYS A 231 17.33 14.46 3.61
C LYS A 231 17.78 13.56 2.46
N GLU A 232 17.86 12.24 2.68
CA GLU A 232 18.21 11.30 1.62
C GLU A 232 17.28 11.38 0.40
N PHE A 233 15.99 11.66 0.62
CA PHE A 233 15.06 11.86 -0.48
C PHE A 233 15.36 13.15 -1.25
N ILE A 234 15.60 14.27 -0.56
CA ILE A 234 16.03 15.51 -1.23
C ILE A 234 17.35 15.32 -1.99
N ASP A 235 18.34 14.67 -1.37
CA ASP A 235 19.63 14.36 -2.00
C ASP A 235 19.45 13.49 -3.25
N TRP A 236 18.53 12.53 -3.21
CA TRP A 236 18.19 11.69 -4.36
C TRP A 236 17.48 12.49 -5.46
N LEU A 237 16.51 13.34 -5.10
CA LEU A 237 15.80 14.19 -6.06
C LEU A 237 16.77 15.15 -6.77
N ASN A 238 17.71 15.73 -6.03
CA ASN A 238 18.71 16.65 -6.56
C ASN A 238 19.69 15.94 -7.50
N ARG A 239 20.24 14.79 -7.07
CA ARG A 239 21.20 14.03 -7.88
C ARG A 239 20.60 13.50 -9.17
N ASN A 240 19.35 13.02 -9.12
CA ASN A 240 18.67 12.42 -10.26
C ASN A 240 17.80 13.42 -11.03
N TYR A 241 17.84 14.72 -10.68
CA TYR A 241 16.90 15.70 -11.25
C TYR A 241 16.90 15.66 -12.77
N GLU A 242 18.06 15.67 -13.43
CA GLU A 242 18.16 15.62 -14.90
C GLU A 242 17.73 14.27 -15.49
N GLU A 243 18.01 13.15 -14.81
CA GLU A 243 17.72 11.79 -15.29
C GLU A 243 16.23 11.44 -15.21
N ILE A 244 15.50 12.04 -14.28
CA ILE A 244 14.06 11.81 -14.11
C ILE A 244 13.30 12.30 -15.35
N ASN A 245 12.79 11.34 -16.12
CA ASN A 245 12.12 11.56 -17.41
C ASN A 245 10.61 11.23 -17.38
N PHE A 246 10.00 11.29 -16.19
CA PHE A 246 8.56 11.03 -16.03
C PHE A 246 7.72 12.07 -16.79
N ASP A 247 6.47 11.73 -17.08
CA ASP A 247 5.54 12.65 -17.73
C ASP A 247 4.84 13.53 -16.68
N PHE A 248 5.30 14.78 -16.60
CA PHE A 248 4.77 15.81 -15.69
C PHE A 248 3.72 16.71 -16.35
N SER A 249 3.24 16.41 -17.57
CA SER A 249 2.36 17.32 -18.34
C SER A 249 1.08 17.74 -17.60
N GLN A 250 0.63 16.91 -16.66
CA GLN A 250 -0.61 17.11 -15.89
C GLN A 250 -0.37 17.67 -14.48
N VAL A 251 0.86 18.05 -14.15
CA VAL A 251 1.19 18.61 -12.84
C VAL A 251 0.78 20.07 -12.74
N ASN A 252 -0.05 20.40 -11.74
CA ASN A 252 -0.54 21.74 -11.51
C ASN A 252 -0.66 22.07 -10.01
N MET A 253 0.12 23.06 -9.56
CA MET A 253 0.13 23.59 -8.18
C MET A 253 -1.25 24.05 -7.71
N ASN A 254 -2.05 24.66 -8.60
CA ASN A 254 -3.33 25.27 -8.24
C ASN A 254 -4.49 24.27 -8.22
N LEU A 255 -4.28 23.06 -8.74
CA LEU A 255 -5.30 22.01 -8.90
C LEU A 255 -4.79 20.67 -8.37
N LEU A 256 -4.29 20.63 -7.13
CA LEU A 256 -3.71 19.42 -6.53
C LEU A 256 -4.62 18.19 -6.65
N ASN A 257 -5.94 18.35 -6.50
CA ASN A 257 -6.91 17.25 -6.63
C ASN A 257 -6.86 16.52 -8.00
N ASN A 258 -6.42 17.21 -9.05
CA ASN A 258 -6.32 16.68 -10.42
C ASN A 258 -4.88 16.65 -10.93
N SER A 259 -3.90 17.01 -10.08
CA SER A 259 -2.50 17.05 -10.45
C SER A 259 -1.89 15.66 -10.33
N TYR A 260 -1.37 15.15 -11.44
CA TYR A 260 -0.68 13.87 -11.47
C TYR A 260 0.49 13.87 -12.44
N PHE A 261 1.34 12.87 -12.30
CA PHE A 261 2.40 12.55 -13.24
C PHE A 261 2.35 11.06 -13.57
N LEU A 262 2.89 10.69 -14.74
CA LEU A 262 2.88 9.31 -15.20
C LEU A 262 4.32 8.78 -15.25
N VAL A 263 4.49 7.55 -14.79
CA VAL A 263 5.76 6.83 -14.85
C VAL A 263 5.57 5.57 -15.68
N ASP A 264 6.30 5.45 -16.77
CA ASP A 264 6.40 4.20 -17.52
C ASP A 264 7.40 3.27 -16.82
N ILE A 265 6.95 2.11 -16.37
CA ILE A 265 7.74 1.07 -15.69
C ILE A 265 8.42 0.18 -16.73
N ASN A 266 9.33 0.77 -17.49
CA ASN A 266 10.26 0.07 -18.38
C ASN A 266 11.61 -0.17 -17.68
N ASP A 267 12.53 -0.91 -18.31
CA ASP A 267 13.83 -1.23 -17.71
C ASP A 267 14.65 0.02 -17.33
N ALA A 268 14.50 1.13 -18.06
CA ALA A 268 15.21 2.37 -17.76
C ALA A 268 14.69 3.04 -16.48
N ASN A 269 13.36 3.10 -16.32
CA ASN A 269 12.73 3.79 -15.21
C ASN A 269 12.47 2.91 -13.99
N ARG A 270 12.53 1.58 -14.13
CA ARG A 270 12.24 0.65 -13.02
C ARG A 270 13.15 0.92 -11.83
N LYS A 271 14.46 1.09 -12.05
CA LYS A 271 15.42 1.39 -10.97
C LYS A 271 15.11 2.74 -10.31
N LEU A 272 14.94 3.80 -11.10
CA LEU A 272 14.64 5.14 -10.60
C LEU A 272 13.32 5.16 -9.81
N PHE A 273 12.28 4.49 -10.31
CA PHE A 273 11.00 4.42 -9.64
C PHE A 273 11.05 3.57 -8.36
N GLY A 274 11.81 2.47 -8.35
CA GLY A 274 12.06 1.67 -7.15
C GLY A 274 12.70 2.50 -6.04
N GLU A 275 13.80 3.22 -6.36
CA GLU A 275 14.47 4.11 -5.40
C GLU A 275 13.54 5.25 -4.91
N PHE A 276 12.78 5.87 -5.82
CA PHE A 276 11.76 6.87 -5.48
C PHE A 276 10.70 6.31 -4.52
N PHE A 277 10.20 5.11 -4.79
CA PHE A 277 9.16 4.48 -3.99
C PHE A 277 9.68 4.04 -2.61
N ASP A 278 10.91 3.54 -2.52
CA ASP A 278 11.53 3.18 -1.25
C ASP A 278 11.76 4.42 -0.38
N LEU A 279 12.23 5.53 -0.97
CA LEU A 279 12.35 6.82 -0.27
C LEU A 279 10.98 7.33 0.19
N TYR A 280 9.97 7.29 -0.69
CA TYR A 280 8.58 7.62 -0.35
C TYR A 280 8.07 6.84 0.86
N ARG A 281 8.27 5.51 0.89
CA ARG A 281 7.85 4.65 2.00
C ARG A 281 8.50 5.03 3.33
N ARG A 282 9.73 5.54 3.30
CA ARG A 282 10.46 5.96 4.50
C ARG A 282 10.03 7.32 5.02
N THR A 283 9.40 8.16 4.19
CA THR A 283 9.03 9.55 4.50
C THR A 283 7.51 9.80 4.59
N CYS A 284 6.67 8.78 4.34
CA CYS A 284 5.21 8.90 4.43
C CYS A 284 4.61 8.39 5.75
N LYS A 285 5.45 8.19 6.79
CA LYS A 285 5.03 7.68 8.10
C LYS A 285 4.04 8.57 8.84
N GLN A 286 3.96 9.87 8.55
CA GLN A 286 3.03 10.74 9.26
C GLN A 286 1.72 10.93 8.52
N PHE A 287 1.75 10.97 7.19
CA PHE A 287 0.58 10.86 6.33
C PHE A 287 1.03 10.53 4.91
N TYR A 288 0.13 9.87 4.17
CA TYR A 288 0.34 9.66 2.75
C TYR A 288 0.18 10.95 1.97
N TYR A 289 1.15 11.25 1.11
CA TYR A 289 1.13 12.43 0.25
C TYR A 289 1.10 12.11 -1.25
N LEU A 290 1.20 10.82 -1.61
CA LEU A 290 1.01 10.35 -2.98
C LEU A 290 -0.09 9.29 -3.02
N ASN A 291 -0.94 9.36 -4.03
CA ASN A 291 -1.84 8.29 -4.43
C ASN A 291 -1.32 7.67 -5.72
N PHE A 292 -1.58 6.38 -5.90
CA PHE A 292 -1.08 5.60 -7.02
C PHE A 292 -2.26 4.94 -7.73
N SER A 293 -2.18 4.78 -9.04
CA SER A 293 -3.20 4.09 -9.84
C SER A 293 -2.59 3.45 -11.09
N TRP A 294 -2.92 2.19 -11.34
CA TRP A 294 -2.44 1.45 -12.51
C TRP A 294 -3.35 1.56 -13.73
N GLY A 295 -4.60 1.99 -13.57
CA GLY A 295 -5.59 2.01 -14.66
C GLY A 295 -5.95 0.62 -15.21
N LEU A 296 -5.83 -0.43 -14.39
CA LEU A 296 -6.11 -1.83 -14.76
C LEU A 296 -7.59 -2.14 -14.90
N SER A 297 -7.92 -3.15 -15.69
CA SER A 297 -9.26 -3.76 -15.67
C SER A 297 -9.53 -4.45 -14.32
N SER A 298 -10.80 -4.70 -14.00
CA SER A 298 -11.18 -5.35 -12.73
C SER A 298 -10.54 -6.73 -12.55
N GLY A 299 -10.46 -7.53 -13.61
CA GLY A 299 -9.85 -8.86 -13.55
C GLY A 299 -8.33 -8.82 -13.39
N GLU A 300 -7.63 -7.93 -14.09
CA GLU A 300 -6.19 -7.70 -13.89
C GLU A 300 -5.89 -7.20 -12.48
N ASN A 301 -6.68 -6.24 -11.99
CA ASN A 301 -6.55 -5.72 -10.64
C ASN A 301 -6.76 -6.83 -9.60
N ASN A 302 -7.76 -7.69 -9.79
CA ASN A 302 -8.01 -8.80 -8.85
C ASN A 302 -6.89 -9.86 -8.86
N LEU A 303 -6.26 -10.13 -10.00
CA LEU A 303 -5.07 -10.99 -10.04
C LEU A 303 -3.89 -10.32 -9.35
N LEU A 304 -3.61 -9.05 -9.65
CA LEU A 304 -2.52 -8.31 -9.05
C LEU A 304 -2.69 -8.19 -7.52
N SER A 305 -3.92 -7.93 -7.07
CA SER A 305 -4.30 -7.92 -5.66
C SER A 305 -4.09 -9.25 -4.97
N LEU A 306 -4.45 -10.38 -5.60
CA LEU A 306 -4.24 -11.71 -5.01
C LEU A 306 -2.76 -11.94 -4.71
N TYR A 307 -1.90 -11.76 -5.71
CA TYR A 307 -0.47 -11.99 -5.55
C TYR A 307 0.19 -10.97 -4.63
N SER A 308 -0.22 -9.69 -4.69
CA SER A 308 0.34 -8.65 -3.84
C SER A 308 -0.04 -8.83 -2.36
N ARG A 309 -1.28 -9.24 -2.06
CA ARG A 309 -1.72 -9.58 -0.70
C ARG A 309 -0.93 -10.76 -0.14
N LEU A 310 -0.80 -11.85 -0.91
CA LEU A 310 0.02 -12.99 -0.51
C LEU A 310 1.47 -12.60 -0.26
N PHE A 311 2.07 -11.82 -1.16
CA PHE A 311 3.43 -11.30 -1.00
C PHE A 311 3.58 -10.42 0.25
N SER A 312 2.56 -9.61 0.56
CA SER A 312 2.56 -8.73 1.73
C SER A 312 2.55 -9.44 3.09
N THR A 313 2.32 -10.76 3.12
CA THR A 313 2.46 -11.58 4.34
C THR A 313 3.91 -11.80 4.77
N LEU A 314 4.86 -11.60 3.85
CA LEU A 314 6.29 -11.71 4.14
C LEU A 314 6.72 -10.57 5.06
N LYS A 315 7.55 -10.91 6.06
CA LYS A 315 8.08 -9.97 7.03
C LYS A 315 8.87 -8.86 6.31
N ILE A 316 8.61 -7.61 6.71
CA ILE A 316 9.37 -6.44 6.26
C ILE A 316 10.74 -6.43 6.99
N LYS A 317 11.81 -6.24 6.24
CA LYS A 317 13.18 -6.05 6.74
C LYS A 317 13.39 -4.61 7.20
N THR A 318 14.50 -4.36 7.89
CA THR A 318 14.87 -3.02 8.37
C THR A 318 15.02 -1.99 7.27
N ASP A 319 15.34 -2.41 6.04
CA ASP A 319 15.47 -1.54 4.86
C ASP A 319 14.13 -1.27 4.15
N GLY A 320 13.02 -1.84 4.64
CA GLY A 320 11.68 -1.72 4.04
C GLY A 320 11.35 -2.82 3.01
N SER A 321 12.34 -3.57 2.53
CA SER A 321 12.12 -4.66 1.58
C SER A 321 11.48 -5.89 2.25
N ARG A 322 10.91 -6.80 1.44
CA ARG A 322 10.36 -8.06 1.95
C ARG A 322 11.45 -9.12 2.13
N GLY A 323 11.42 -9.78 3.28
CA GLY A 323 12.19 -11.00 3.53
C GLY A 323 11.50 -12.22 2.95
N ASP A 324 11.79 -13.38 3.54
CA ASP A 324 11.31 -14.69 3.07
C ASP A 324 10.53 -15.44 4.16
N GLU A 325 10.22 -14.75 5.25
CA GLU A 325 9.62 -15.36 6.44
C GLU A 325 8.22 -14.84 6.66
N VAL A 326 7.31 -15.74 7.02
CA VAL A 326 6.00 -15.41 7.57
C VAL A 326 6.10 -15.55 9.09
N ILE A 327 5.58 -14.57 9.85
CA ILE A 327 5.74 -14.53 11.31
C ILE A 327 4.41 -14.39 12.04
N ASN A 328 4.31 -15.00 13.22
CA ASN A 328 3.27 -14.75 14.22
C ASN A 328 3.79 -13.79 15.29
N ASN A 329 3.00 -12.78 15.64
CA ASN A 329 3.34 -11.78 16.64
C ASN A 329 2.63 -12.12 17.95
N PHE A 330 3.39 -12.54 18.97
CA PHE A 330 2.89 -12.78 20.31
C PHE A 330 3.46 -11.76 21.29
N SER A 331 2.82 -11.61 22.46
CA SER A 331 3.35 -10.81 23.57
C SER A 331 4.73 -11.27 24.06
N THR A 332 5.15 -12.49 23.71
CA THR A 332 6.44 -13.10 24.08
C THR A 332 7.51 -12.94 22.98
N GLY A 333 7.15 -12.33 21.84
CA GLY A 333 8.03 -12.14 20.69
C GLY A 333 7.46 -12.70 19.40
N GLU A 334 8.26 -12.60 18.35
CA GLU A 334 7.94 -13.10 17.02
C GLU A 334 8.29 -14.58 16.88
N ILE A 335 7.43 -15.35 16.22
CA ILE A 335 7.67 -16.77 15.93
C ILE A 335 7.56 -16.98 14.43
N LYS A 336 8.60 -17.55 13.81
CA LYS A 336 8.59 -17.95 12.41
C LYS A 336 7.57 -19.06 12.15
N CYS A 337 6.77 -18.88 11.11
CA CYS A 337 5.80 -19.86 10.66
C CYS A 337 6.46 -20.84 9.67
N ASN A 338 6.21 -22.13 9.85
CA ASN A 338 6.66 -23.20 8.96
C ASN A 338 5.49 -23.83 8.19
N ASN A 339 4.24 -23.55 8.59
CA ASN A 339 3.04 -24.07 7.94
C ASN A 339 2.08 -22.92 7.62
N ILE A 340 1.48 -22.96 6.44
CA ILE A 340 0.49 -21.99 5.98
C ILE A 340 -0.77 -22.72 5.55
N LEU A 341 -1.91 -22.33 6.10
CA LEU A 341 -3.23 -22.70 5.59
C LEU A 341 -3.79 -21.50 4.82
N LEU A 342 -3.84 -21.62 3.50
CA LEU A 342 -4.40 -20.62 2.60
C LEU A 342 -5.84 -20.99 2.25
N LEU A 343 -6.76 -20.12 2.62
CA LEU A 343 -8.18 -20.22 2.34
C LEU A 343 -8.56 -19.15 1.31
N ILE A 344 -9.11 -19.55 0.16
CA ILE A 344 -9.55 -18.62 -0.90
C ILE A 344 -11.02 -18.88 -1.20
N ASP A 345 -11.89 -17.94 -0.85
CA ASP A 345 -13.31 -18.04 -1.16
C ASP A 345 -13.61 -17.38 -2.53
N GLU A 346 -14.34 -18.09 -3.38
CA GLU A 346 -14.72 -17.71 -4.74
C GLU A 346 -13.51 -17.35 -5.62
N ALA A 347 -12.58 -18.31 -5.75
CA ALA A 347 -11.30 -18.10 -6.42
C ALA A 347 -11.41 -17.72 -7.91
N ASP A 348 -12.52 -18.00 -8.59
CA ASP A 348 -12.74 -17.68 -10.01
C ASP A 348 -13.36 -16.31 -10.28
N LEU A 349 -13.81 -15.60 -9.24
CA LEU A 349 -14.58 -14.38 -9.40
C LEU A 349 -13.83 -13.36 -10.26
N SER A 350 -14.50 -12.81 -11.28
CA SER A 350 -14.02 -11.77 -12.22
C SER A 350 -12.91 -12.16 -13.21
N TYR A 351 -12.42 -13.40 -13.18
CA TYR A 351 -11.35 -13.82 -14.09
C TYR A 351 -11.86 -14.21 -15.47
N HIS A 352 -11.14 -13.77 -16.50
CA HIS A 352 -11.33 -14.26 -17.85
C HIS A 352 -11.09 -15.79 -17.89
N PRO A 353 -11.82 -16.58 -18.70
CA PRO A 353 -11.64 -18.04 -18.76
C PRO A 353 -10.19 -18.50 -18.97
N GLU A 354 -9.42 -17.74 -19.75
CA GLU A 354 -7.98 -17.98 -19.96
C GLU A 354 -7.18 -17.91 -18.65
N TRP A 355 -7.46 -16.93 -17.79
CA TRP A 355 -6.80 -16.83 -16.49
C TRP A 355 -7.28 -17.89 -15.51
N GLN A 356 -8.57 -18.28 -15.57
CA GLN A 356 -9.07 -19.41 -14.79
C GLN A 356 -8.34 -20.71 -15.16
N ARG A 357 -8.07 -20.93 -16.46
CA ARG A 357 -7.30 -22.10 -16.93
C ARG A 357 -5.87 -22.14 -16.40
N ASN A 358 -5.26 -20.97 -16.21
CA ASN A 358 -3.89 -20.90 -15.71
C ASN A 358 -3.82 -20.72 -14.18
N PHE A 359 -4.97 -20.58 -13.49
CA PHE A 359 -5.03 -20.12 -12.11
C PHE A 359 -4.31 -21.05 -11.14
N ILE A 360 -4.66 -22.35 -11.12
CA ILE A 360 -4.07 -23.32 -10.20
C ILE A 360 -2.57 -23.46 -10.45
N TYR A 361 -2.18 -23.59 -11.72
CA TYR A 361 -0.77 -23.67 -12.11
C TYR A 361 0.05 -22.47 -11.64
N SER A 362 -0.40 -21.24 -11.94
CA SER A 362 0.28 -20.01 -11.55
C SER A 362 0.30 -19.80 -10.05
N LEU A 363 -0.83 -20.06 -9.36
CA LEU A 363 -0.91 -19.95 -7.91
C LEU A 363 0.08 -20.89 -7.23
N LEU A 364 0.12 -22.17 -7.61
CA LEU A 364 1.03 -23.14 -7.00
C LEU A 364 2.50 -22.79 -7.24
N ARG A 365 2.85 -22.34 -8.45
CA ARG A 365 4.22 -21.85 -8.75
C ARG A 365 4.57 -20.63 -7.92
N PHE A 366 3.65 -19.68 -7.79
CA PHE A 366 3.83 -18.49 -6.97
C PHE A 366 4.05 -18.87 -5.50
N LEU A 367 3.16 -19.68 -4.92
CA LEU A 367 3.29 -20.11 -3.52
C LEU A 367 4.60 -20.86 -3.28
N SER A 368 5.01 -21.73 -4.20
CA SER A 368 6.28 -22.46 -4.12
C SER A 368 7.51 -21.54 -4.16
N SER A 369 7.42 -20.41 -4.86
CA SER A 369 8.50 -19.43 -4.94
C SER A 369 8.56 -18.49 -3.73
N VAL A 370 7.40 -18.02 -3.27
CA VAL A 370 7.29 -17.02 -2.20
C VAL A 370 7.37 -17.66 -0.82
N PHE A 371 6.79 -18.85 -0.66
CA PHE A 371 6.73 -19.60 0.60
C PHE A 371 7.57 -20.87 0.55
N TYR A 372 8.73 -20.84 -0.12
CA TYR A 372 9.59 -22.02 -0.35
C TYR A 372 10.05 -22.74 0.93
N ASN A 373 10.07 -22.04 2.08
CA ASN A 373 10.43 -22.59 3.40
C ASN A 373 9.22 -23.08 4.22
N CYS A 374 8.01 -23.05 3.67
CA CYS A 374 6.78 -23.38 4.38
C CYS A 374 6.05 -24.56 3.72
N ASN A 375 5.38 -25.38 4.53
CA ASN A 375 4.37 -26.30 4.05
C ASN A 375 3.07 -25.53 3.81
N VAL A 376 2.63 -25.42 2.55
CA VAL A 376 1.43 -24.67 2.19
C VAL A 376 0.30 -25.64 1.84
N GLN A 377 -0.82 -25.55 2.58
CA GLN A 377 -2.08 -26.19 2.23
C GLN A 377 -3.03 -25.14 1.67
N VAL A 378 -3.59 -25.40 0.49
CA VAL A 378 -4.59 -24.52 -0.13
C VAL A 378 -5.95 -25.20 -0.05
N ILE A 379 -6.95 -24.45 0.44
CA ILE A 379 -8.37 -24.79 0.35
C ILE A 379 -9.04 -23.63 -0.36
N LEU A 380 -9.78 -23.93 -1.42
CA LEU A 380 -10.51 -22.92 -2.18
C LEU A 380 -11.94 -23.37 -2.47
N THR A 381 -12.81 -22.40 -2.66
CA THR A 381 -14.14 -22.60 -3.23
C THR A 381 -14.17 -22.00 -4.63
N THR A 382 -14.97 -22.58 -5.52
CA THR A 382 -15.09 -22.10 -6.89
C THR A 382 -16.42 -22.50 -7.52
N HIS A 383 -16.94 -21.60 -8.35
CA HIS A 383 -18.03 -21.88 -9.28
C HIS A 383 -17.56 -22.20 -10.70
N SER A 384 -16.23 -22.28 -10.91
CA SER A 384 -15.63 -22.52 -12.22
C SER A 384 -15.29 -23.99 -12.45
N PRO A 385 -15.89 -24.64 -13.47
CA PRO A 385 -15.43 -25.96 -13.92
C PRO A 385 -14.06 -25.90 -14.58
N ILE A 386 -13.61 -24.73 -15.04
CA ILE A 386 -12.27 -24.58 -15.63
C ILE A 386 -11.22 -24.78 -14.54
N ILE A 387 -11.37 -24.11 -13.39
CA ILE A 387 -10.49 -24.30 -12.22
C ILE A 387 -10.57 -25.75 -11.73
N LEU A 388 -11.78 -26.30 -11.63
CA LEU A 388 -11.98 -27.68 -11.16
C LEU A 388 -11.26 -28.72 -12.04
N SER A 389 -11.05 -28.44 -13.33
CA SER A 389 -10.38 -29.37 -14.25
C SER A 389 -8.90 -29.59 -13.95
N ASP A 390 -8.28 -28.72 -13.14
CA ASP A 390 -6.90 -28.85 -12.66
C ASP A 390 -6.79 -29.58 -11.32
N VAL A 391 -7.91 -30.01 -10.72
CA VAL A 391 -7.95 -30.61 -9.38
C VAL A 391 -8.38 -32.07 -9.48
N PRO A 392 -7.68 -33.03 -8.84
CA PRO A 392 -8.10 -34.43 -8.80
C PRO A 392 -9.33 -34.61 -7.91
N ARG A 393 -10.23 -35.51 -8.29
CA ARG A 393 -11.51 -35.75 -7.61
C ARG A 393 -11.35 -36.07 -6.13
N SER A 394 -10.27 -36.77 -5.77
CA SER A 394 -9.95 -37.10 -4.36
C SER A 394 -9.72 -35.88 -3.48
N SER A 395 -9.47 -34.71 -4.07
CA SER A 395 -9.26 -33.44 -3.38
C SER A 395 -10.45 -32.49 -3.49
N VAL A 396 -11.59 -32.96 -4.02
CA VAL A 396 -12.81 -32.17 -4.23
C VAL A 396 -13.85 -32.55 -3.18
N THR A 397 -14.45 -31.55 -2.53
CA THR A 397 -15.64 -31.73 -1.69
C THR A 397 -16.83 -31.08 -2.37
N TYR A 398 -17.83 -31.89 -2.73
CA TYR A 398 -19.04 -31.41 -3.39
C TYR A 398 -20.06 -30.95 -2.35
N LEU A 399 -20.61 -29.75 -2.52
CA LEU A 399 -21.62 -29.20 -1.63
C LEU A 399 -22.96 -29.05 -2.34
N LYS A 400 -23.99 -29.71 -1.82
CA LYS A 400 -25.36 -29.67 -2.35
C LYS A 400 -26.35 -29.43 -1.23
N GLN A 401 -27.11 -28.33 -1.32
CA GLN A 401 -28.09 -27.94 -0.30
C GLN A 401 -27.49 -27.89 1.12
N GLY A 402 -26.25 -27.39 1.24
CA GLY A 402 -25.54 -27.27 2.52
C GLY A 402 -25.03 -28.60 3.10
N LYS A 403 -25.04 -29.69 2.32
CA LYS A 403 -24.54 -31.00 2.74
C LYS A 403 -23.41 -31.46 1.82
N ASN A 404 -22.51 -32.26 2.38
CA ASN A 404 -21.47 -32.95 1.61
C ASN A 404 -22.13 -34.01 0.70
N ASP A 405 -21.89 -33.90 -0.61
CA ASP A 405 -22.40 -34.78 -1.66
C ASP A 405 -21.29 -35.69 -2.24
N SER A 406 -20.11 -35.70 -1.62
CA SER A 406 -18.92 -36.39 -2.15
C SER A 406 -19.01 -37.92 -2.09
N ASP A 407 -19.93 -38.47 -1.29
CA ASP A 407 -20.19 -39.91 -1.23
C ASP A 407 -20.94 -40.44 -2.47
N ASN A 408 -21.48 -39.54 -3.31
CA ASN A 408 -22.11 -39.92 -4.57
C ASN A 408 -21.06 -40.21 -5.66
N LEU A 409 -21.50 -40.92 -6.71
CA LEU A 409 -20.70 -41.20 -7.90
C LEU A 409 -20.48 -39.92 -8.71
N HIS A 410 -19.37 -39.24 -8.43
CA HIS A 410 -18.80 -38.17 -9.28
C HIS A 410 -17.68 -38.72 -10.15
N MET A 411 -17.57 -38.21 -11.38
CA MET A 411 -16.50 -38.54 -12.32
C MET A 411 -15.18 -37.91 -11.90
N GLU A 412 -14.08 -38.43 -12.46
CA GLU A 412 -12.77 -37.79 -12.33
C GLU A 412 -12.84 -36.35 -12.86
N THR A 413 -12.24 -35.43 -12.11
CA THR A 413 -12.25 -33.99 -12.42
C THR A 413 -10.97 -33.56 -13.12
N PHE A 414 -9.83 -34.16 -12.79
CA PHE A 414 -8.54 -33.78 -13.36
C PHE A 414 -8.47 -34.09 -14.86
N GLY A 415 -8.14 -33.08 -15.67
CA GLY A 415 -8.06 -33.19 -17.13
C GLY A 415 -9.39 -33.46 -17.82
N GLN A 416 -10.51 -33.28 -17.11
CA GLN A 416 -11.85 -33.60 -17.62
C GLN A 416 -12.38 -32.53 -18.57
N ASN A 417 -13.27 -32.93 -19.48
CA ASN A 417 -13.99 -32.00 -20.33
C ASN A 417 -14.88 -31.03 -19.51
N ILE A 418 -14.78 -29.73 -19.79
CA ILE A 418 -15.51 -28.67 -19.07
C ILE A 418 -17.04 -28.89 -19.09
N TYR A 419 -17.61 -29.35 -20.21
CA TYR A 419 -19.06 -29.63 -20.29
C TYR A 419 -19.47 -30.77 -19.36
N THR A 420 -18.63 -31.80 -19.27
CA THR A 420 -18.84 -32.92 -18.35
C THR A 420 -18.83 -32.44 -16.90
N LEU A 421 -17.88 -31.55 -16.53
CA LEU A 421 -17.80 -30.96 -15.20
C LEU A 421 -19.02 -30.10 -14.86
N PHE A 422 -19.51 -29.29 -15.79
CA PHE A 422 -20.74 -28.51 -15.60
C PHE A 422 -21.94 -29.38 -15.23
N ASN A 423 -22.10 -30.53 -15.90
CA ASN A 423 -23.25 -31.40 -15.69
C ASN A 423 -23.16 -32.21 -14.39
N ASP A 424 -21.95 -32.67 -14.06
CA ASP A 424 -21.71 -33.54 -12.91
C ASP A 424 -21.49 -32.74 -11.62
N ALA A 425 -20.41 -31.94 -11.58
CA ALA A 425 -19.96 -31.25 -10.39
C ALA A 425 -20.83 -30.05 -9.98
N PHE A 426 -21.46 -29.38 -10.94
CA PHE A 426 -22.28 -28.19 -10.70
C PHE A 426 -23.80 -28.47 -10.73
N PHE A 427 -24.20 -29.75 -10.75
CA PHE A 427 -25.57 -30.19 -10.55
C PHE A 427 -26.61 -29.54 -11.47
N LEU A 428 -26.28 -29.27 -12.74
CA LEU A 428 -27.20 -28.68 -13.70
C LEU A 428 -28.35 -29.66 -14.00
N LYS A 429 -29.45 -29.52 -13.25
CA LYS A 429 -30.58 -30.47 -13.12
C LYS A 429 -31.22 -30.92 -14.45
N GLU A 430 -31.13 -30.12 -15.50
CA GLU A 430 -31.83 -30.35 -16.79
C GLU A 430 -30.94 -30.93 -17.91
N SER A 431 -29.65 -31.16 -17.63
CA SER A 431 -28.62 -31.34 -18.67
C SER A 431 -28.12 -32.76 -18.91
N LYS A 432 -28.58 -33.78 -18.14
CA LYS A 432 -28.02 -35.15 -18.25
C LYS A 432 -28.06 -35.74 -19.67
N ASN A 433 -28.86 -35.18 -20.58
CA ASN A 433 -28.85 -35.44 -22.03
C ASN A 433 -29.11 -34.19 -22.90
N LYS A 434 -28.92 -32.97 -22.38
CA LYS A 434 -29.17 -31.71 -23.12
C LYS A 434 -27.94 -30.80 -23.08
N PHE A 435 -27.65 -30.14 -24.20
CA PHE A 435 -26.64 -29.09 -24.25
C PHE A 435 -26.98 -28.00 -23.24
N VAL A 436 -26.03 -27.67 -22.37
CA VAL A 436 -26.13 -26.52 -21.48
C VAL A 436 -26.09 -25.28 -22.36
N MET A 437 -27.23 -24.60 -22.49
CA MET A 437 -27.34 -23.35 -23.23
C MET A 437 -28.09 -22.32 -22.40
N GLY A 438 -27.93 -21.05 -22.74
CA GLY A 438 -28.62 -19.98 -22.02
C GLY A 438 -30.13 -20.19 -22.06
N LYS A 439 -30.80 -20.07 -20.91
CA LYS A 439 -32.25 -20.31 -20.77
C LYS A 439 -33.13 -19.50 -21.73
N PHE A 440 -32.64 -18.37 -22.22
CA PHE A 440 -33.31 -17.59 -23.26
C PHE A 440 -33.24 -18.27 -24.64
N ALA A 441 -32.07 -18.81 -24.99
CA ALA A 441 -31.89 -19.58 -26.22
C ALA A 441 -32.67 -20.91 -26.17
N GLU A 442 -32.78 -21.57 -25.02
CA GLU A 442 -33.64 -22.76 -24.87
C GLU A 442 -35.12 -22.51 -25.19
N LYS A 443 -35.56 -21.26 -25.04
CA LYS A 443 -36.94 -20.83 -25.27
C LYS A 443 -37.17 -20.28 -26.68
N LYS A 444 -36.14 -20.19 -27.52
CA LYS A 444 -36.20 -19.72 -28.91
C LYS A 444 -36.05 -20.90 -29.84
#